data_AF-A0A1F3LEX3-F1
#
_entry.id   AF-A0A1F3LEX3-F1
#
_cell.length_a   1.000
_cell.length_b   1.000
_cell.length_c   1.000
_cell.angle_alpha   90.00
_cell.angle_beta   90.00
_cell.angle_gamma   90.00
#
_symmetry.space_group_name_H-M   'P 1'
#
loop_
_entity.id
_entity.type
_entity.pdbx_description
1 polymer ?
#
loop_
_entity_poly.entity_id
_entity_poly.type
_entity_poly.pdbx_seq_one_letter_code
_entity_poly.pdbx_strand_id
1 'polypeptide(L)'
;MKTLTLSIKQTFFDQILAGTKTVVTREIKPSNAPRYVYFVDSATNTQYKSWKDIPDGVGDIVIEPVSYDALKLIPGAYKGTRQINPEGTRTTCLVEVKGAEIFFLMDENNDKIFYDEADLEFPAMVIDYHIICKSSTIA
;
A
#
# COMPACT_ATOMS: atom_id res chain seq x y z
N MET A 1 -9.71 12.54 -8.43
CA MET A 1 -8.37 11.93 -8.26
C MET A 1 -8.14 11.59 -6.79
N LYS A 2 -8.33 10.33 -6.40
CA LYS A 2 -8.07 9.81 -5.06
C LYS A 2 -6.59 9.47 -4.93
N THR A 3 -5.89 10.13 -4.01
CA THR A 3 -4.42 10.02 -3.86
C THR A 3 -4.06 9.41 -2.52
N LEU A 4 -3.14 8.43 -2.52
CA LEU A 4 -2.57 7.87 -1.29
C LEU A 4 -1.17 8.45 -1.04
N THR A 5 -0.94 9.01 0.16
CA THR A 5 0.39 9.51 0.55
C THR A 5 1.18 8.44 1.28
N LEU A 6 2.40 8.17 0.81
CA LEU A 6 3.27 7.11 1.32
C LEU A 6 4.70 7.62 1.56
N SER A 7 5.29 7.24 2.69
CA SER A 7 6.73 7.49 2.93
C SER A 7 7.56 6.27 2.54
N ILE A 8 8.50 6.43 1.60
CA ILE A 8 9.31 5.33 1.06
C ILE A 8 10.80 5.56 1.31
N LYS A 9 11.60 4.49 1.34
CA LYS A 9 13.07 4.62 1.46
C LYS A 9 13.60 5.49 0.32
N GLN A 10 14.57 6.36 0.61
CA GLN A 10 15.20 7.24 -0.38
C GLN A 10 15.67 6.47 -1.62
N THR A 11 16.32 5.31 -1.44
CA THR A 11 16.80 4.48 -2.56
C THR A 11 15.68 4.04 -3.49
N PHE A 12 14.50 3.70 -2.97
CA PHE A 12 13.33 3.35 -3.78
C PHE A 12 12.71 4.59 -4.43
N PHE A 13 12.73 5.73 -3.74
CA PHE A 13 12.26 6.99 -4.31
C PHE A 13 13.08 7.38 -5.54
N ASP A 14 14.41 7.31 -5.44
CA ASP A 14 15.33 7.61 -6.55
C ASP A 14 15.14 6.63 -7.71
N GLN A 15 14.95 5.33 -7.44
CA GLN A 15 14.66 4.32 -8.48
C GLN A 15 13.31 4.56 -9.17
N ILE A 16 12.29 4.99 -8.44
CA ILE A 16 10.97 5.31 -9.00
C ILE A 16 11.07 6.56 -9.88
N LEU A 17 11.79 7.60 -9.42
CA LEU A 17 12.05 8.80 -10.23
C LEU A 17 12.83 8.48 -11.51
N ALA A 18 13.80 7.57 -11.43
CA ALA A 18 14.54 7.08 -12.59
C ALA A 18 13.71 6.13 -13.49
N GLY A 19 12.50 5.75 -13.09
CA GLY A 19 11.65 4.82 -13.82
C GLY A 19 12.10 3.35 -13.78
N THR A 20 13.15 3.03 -13.00
CA THR A 20 13.68 1.65 -12.88
C THR A 20 12.87 0.79 -11.91
N LYS A 21 12.12 1.42 -11.00
CA LYS A 21 11.18 0.74 -10.11
C LYS A 21 9.75 1.20 -10.41
N THR A 22 8.90 0.25 -10.79
CA THR A 22 7.51 0.50 -11.22
C THR A 22 6.46 -0.12 -10.29
N VAL A 23 6.89 -0.74 -9.19
CA VAL A 23 6.01 -1.36 -8.20
C VAL A 23 6.33 -0.84 -6.80
N VAL A 24 5.29 -0.42 -6.08
CA VAL A 24 5.35 0.00 -4.67
C VAL A 24 4.57 -0.99 -3.81
N THR A 25 5.32 -1.80 -3.05
CA THR A 25 4.78 -2.80 -2.13
C THR A 25 4.49 -2.20 -0.75
N ARG A 26 3.37 -2.59 -0.14
CA ARG A 26 3.04 -2.30 1.26
C ARG A 26 2.53 -3.53 1.98
N GLU A 27 3.03 -3.75 3.19
CA GLU A 27 2.44 -4.69 4.12
C GLU A 27 1.10 -4.16 4.64
N ILE A 28 0.09 -5.02 4.60
CA ILE A 28 -1.23 -4.75 5.15
C ILE A 28 -1.25 -5.29 6.58
N LYS A 29 -1.66 -4.42 7.51
CA LYS A 29 -1.81 -4.68 8.94
C LYS A 29 -3.21 -4.32 9.37
N PRO A 30 -3.78 -4.91 10.42
CA PRO A 30 -5.11 -4.53 10.91
C PRO A 30 -5.24 -3.03 11.16
N SER A 31 -4.18 -2.40 11.69
CA SER A 31 -4.11 -0.96 11.97
C SER A 31 -4.11 -0.07 10.72
N ASN A 32 -3.70 -0.59 9.56
CA ASN A 32 -3.59 0.18 8.31
C ASN A 32 -4.53 -0.31 7.19
N ALA A 33 -5.18 -1.46 7.37
CA ALA A 33 -6.04 -2.13 6.39
C ALA A 33 -7.10 -1.20 5.78
N PRO A 34 -7.78 -0.29 6.52
CA PRO A 34 -8.75 0.63 5.93
C PRO A 34 -8.19 1.55 4.83
N ARG A 35 -6.86 1.69 4.73
CA ARG A 35 -6.18 2.47 3.68
C ARG A 35 -5.87 1.65 2.44
N TYR A 36 -5.88 0.34 2.51
CA TYR A 36 -5.35 -0.53 1.46
C TYR A 36 -6.39 -1.52 0.93
N VAL A 37 -7.29 -2.01 1.78
CA VAL A 37 -8.23 -3.07 1.42
C VAL A 37 -9.64 -2.84 1.98
N TYR A 38 -10.61 -3.48 1.34
CA TYR A 38 -11.93 -3.78 1.87
C TYR A 38 -12.06 -5.28 2.08
N PHE A 39 -12.79 -5.66 3.11
CA PHE A 39 -13.23 -7.04 3.32
C PHE A 39 -14.68 -7.14 2.86
N VAL A 40 -14.96 -7.98 1.89
CA VAL A 40 -16.27 -8.07 1.23
C VAL A 40 -16.86 -9.43 1.55
N ASP A 41 -18.02 -9.45 2.21
CA ASP A 41 -18.80 -10.67 2.36
C ASP A 41 -19.36 -11.07 1.00
N SER A 42 -18.92 -12.23 0.49
CA SER A 42 -19.32 -12.73 -0.82
C SER A 42 -20.81 -13.01 -0.95
N ALA A 43 -21.48 -13.34 0.17
CA ALA A 43 -22.90 -13.67 0.17
C ALA A 43 -23.78 -12.42 0.09
N THR A 44 -23.43 -11.38 0.85
CA THR A 44 -24.25 -10.16 0.97
C THR A 44 -23.71 -8.96 0.17
N ASN A 45 -22.49 -9.05 -0.35
CA ASN A 45 -21.71 -7.92 -0.89
C ASN A 45 -21.48 -6.78 0.11
N THR A 46 -21.60 -7.04 1.41
CA THR A 46 -21.34 -6.04 2.45
C THR A 46 -19.84 -5.80 2.57
N GLN A 47 -19.43 -4.53 2.55
CA GLN A 47 -18.03 -4.12 2.68
C GLN A 47 -17.71 -3.67 4.12
N TYR A 48 -16.67 -4.26 4.69
CA TYR A 48 -16.09 -3.92 5.98
C TYR A 48 -14.71 -3.29 5.78
N LYS A 49 -14.37 -2.31 6.64
CA LYS A 49 -13.08 -1.60 6.56
C LYS A 49 -12.03 -2.15 7.52
N SER A 50 -12.48 -2.73 8.63
CA SER A 50 -11.63 -3.36 9.63
C SER A 50 -11.99 -4.83 9.75
N TRP A 51 -11.00 -5.66 10.07
CA TRP A 51 -11.22 -7.05 10.41
C TRP A 51 -12.19 -7.21 11.60
N LYS A 52 -12.10 -6.28 12.57
CA LYS A 52 -12.96 -6.27 13.77
C LYS A 52 -14.43 -5.94 13.47
N ASP A 53 -14.72 -5.39 12.30
CA ASP A 53 -16.08 -5.04 11.91
C ASP A 53 -16.83 -6.23 11.27
N ILE A 54 -16.10 -7.30 10.92
CA ILE A 54 -16.66 -8.50 10.30
C ILE A 54 -17.39 -9.30 11.39
N PRO A 55 -18.71 -9.53 11.27
CA PRO A 55 -19.45 -10.33 12.24
C PRO A 55 -18.95 -11.78 12.32
N ASP A 56 -19.02 -12.37 13.50
CA ASP A 56 -18.75 -13.79 13.68
C ASP A 56 -19.72 -14.64 12.85
N GLY A 57 -19.21 -15.68 12.19
CA GLY A 57 -20.00 -16.58 11.37
C GLY A 57 -20.20 -16.14 9.91
N VAL A 58 -19.61 -15.02 9.49
CA VAL A 58 -19.46 -14.73 8.05
C VAL A 58 -18.47 -15.74 7.46
N GLY A 59 -18.90 -16.44 6.41
CA GLY A 59 -18.11 -17.50 5.77
C GLY A 59 -17.02 -16.94 4.86
N ASP A 60 -17.39 -16.62 3.62
CA ASP A 60 -16.43 -16.29 2.56
C ASP A 60 -16.20 -14.78 2.44
N ILE A 61 -15.11 -14.31 3.04
CA ILE A 61 -14.61 -12.94 2.88
C ILE A 61 -13.64 -12.86 1.68
N VAL A 62 -13.98 -12.03 0.71
CA VAL A 62 -13.08 -11.61 -0.38
C VAL A 62 -12.38 -10.33 0.02
N ILE A 63 -11.09 -10.23 -0.27
CA ILE A 63 -10.29 -9.04 0.02
C ILE A 63 -10.06 -8.27 -1.28
N GLU A 64 -10.57 -7.04 -1.33
CA GLU A 64 -10.47 -6.18 -2.51
C GLU A 64 -9.57 -4.97 -2.23
N PRO A 65 -8.71 -4.56 -3.18
CA PRO A 65 -7.85 -3.39 -2.98
C PRO A 65 -8.67 -2.10 -3.03
N VAL A 66 -8.28 -1.13 -2.19
CA VAL A 66 -8.78 0.23 -2.29
C VAL A 66 -8.17 0.88 -3.54
N SER A 67 -9.01 1.22 -4.52
CA SER A 67 -8.56 1.92 -5.73
C SER A 67 -8.08 3.34 -5.43
N TYR A 68 -6.91 3.67 -5.97
CA TYR A 68 -6.29 4.99 -5.96
C TYR A 68 -5.89 5.37 -7.40
N ASP A 69 -6.02 6.64 -7.75
CA ASP A 69 -5.61 7.15 -9.07
C ASP A 69 -4.11 7.49 -9.10
N ALA A 70 -3.56 7.86 -7.94
CA ALA A 70 -2.16 8.29 -7.81
C ALA A 70 -1.58 8.00 -6.42
N LEU A 71 -0.26 7.87 -6.34
CA LEU A 71 0.49 7.86 -5.08
C LEU A 71 1.32 9.13 -4.96
N LYS A 72 1.23 9.80 -3.82
CA LYS A 72 2.15 10.86 -3.42
C LYS A 72 3.26 10.25 -2.56
N LEU A 73 4.45 10.15 -3.13
CA LEU A 73 5.62 9.54 -2.50
C LEU A 73 6.45 10.62 -1.80
N ILE A 74 6.77 10.36 -0.54
CA ILE A 74 7.64 11.20 0.29
C ILE A 74 8.90 10.39 0.61
N PRO A 75 10.10 10.85 0.23
CA PRO A 75 11.32 10.17 0.61
C PRO A 75 11.51 10.23 2.13
N GLY A 76 11.81 9.08 2.73
CA GLY A 76 12.24 8.99 4.11
C GLY A 76 13.61 9.64 4.27
N ALA A 77 13.82 10.35 5.39
CA ALA A 77 15.09 11.03 5.64
C ALA A 77 16.24 10.02 5.73
N TYR A 78 17.28 10.19 4.92
CA TYR A 78 18.53 9.44 5.06
C TYR A 78 19.46 10.22 6.00
N LYS A 79 19.84 9.66 7.16
CA LYS A 79 20.80 10.28 8.10
C LYS A 79 20.53 11.77 8.43
N GLY A 80 19.27 12.18 8.50
CA GLY A 80 18.89 13.56 8.80
C GLY A 80 18.97 14.55 7.62
N THR A 81 19.45 14.14 6.44
CA THR A 81 19.31 14.95 5.22
C THR A 81 17.90 14.78 4.67
N ARG A 82 17.14 15.87 4.72
CA ARG A 82 15.87 15.99 3.99
C ARG A 82 16.22 16.46 2.59
N GLN A 83 15.80 15.76 1.55
CA GLN A 83 15.84 16.32 0.20
C GLN A 83 14.82 17.46 0.16
N ILE A 84 15.37 18.67 0.18
CA ILE A 84 14.67 19.92 0.06
C ILE A 84 14.89 20.37 -1.39
N ASN A 85 13.81 20.67 -2.12
CA ASN A 85 13.92 21.28 -3.45
C ASN A 85 14.43 22.74 -3.32
N PRO A 86 14.87 23.41 -4.41
CA PRO A 86 15.45 24.76 -4.36
C PRO A 86 14.56 25.81 -3.66
N GLU A 87 13.25 25.56 -3.66
CA GLU A 87 12.17 26.35 -3.06
C GLU A 87 11.90 26.03 -1.57
N GLY A 88 12.72 25.21 -0.90
CA GLY A 88 12.68 25.03 0.55
C GLY A 88 11.63 24.02 1.05
N THR A 89 11.00 23.25 0.16
CA THR A 89 9.97 22.25 0.49
C THR A 89 10.47 20.81 0.30
N ARG A 90 9.76 19.82 0.85
CA ARG A 90 10.16 18.41 0.69
C ARG A 90 9.96 17.99 -0.77
N THR A 91 11.00 17.44 -1.39
CA THR A 91 10.86 16.79 -2.70
C THR A 91 9.86 15.64 -2.56
N THR A 92 8.74 15.72 -3.26
CA THR A 92 7.75 14.65 -3.34
C THR A 92 7.51 14.30 -4.79
N CYS A 93 7.13 13.06 -5.06
CA CYS A 93 6.80 12.60 -6.40
C CYS A 93 5.34 12.16 -6.43
N LEU A 94 4.58 12.64 -7.41
CA LEU A 94 3.24 12.16 -7.68
C LEU A 94 3.30 11.19 -8.86
N VAL A 95 2.96 9.93 -8.63
CA VAL A 95 2.98 8.87 -9.65
C VAL A 95 1.57 8.37 -9.91
N GLU A 96 1.27 8.00 -11.15
CA GLU A 96 -0.02 7.45 -11.53
C GLU A 96 -0.08 5.95 -11.17
N VAL A 97 -1.20 5.50 -10.62
CA VAL A 97 -1.46 4.07 -10.35
C VAL A 97 -2.17 3.45 -11.55
N LYS A 98 -1.64 2.32 -12.02
CA LYS A 98 -2.24 1.52 -13.10
C LYS A 98 -3.00 0.31 -12.61
N GLY A 99 -2.65 -0.20 -11.44
CA GLY A 99 -3.29 -1.36 -10.84
C GLY A 99 -2.81 -1.57 -9.40
N ALA A 100 -3.57 -2.37 -8.66
CA ALA A 100 -3.22 -2.80 -7.33
C ALA A 100 -3.55 -4.29 -7.18
N GLU A 101 -2.60 -5.07 -6.67
CA GLU A 101 -2.72 -6.52 -6.48
C GLU A 101 -2.41 -6.88 -5.04
N ILE A 102 -3.15 -7.83 -4.47
CA ILE A 102 -2.97 -8.27 -3.09
C ILE A 102 -2.40 -9.69 -3.11
N PHE A 103 -1.35 -9.90 -2.33
CA PHE A 103 -0.70 -11.20 -2.18
C PHE A 103 -0.73 -11.63 -0.72
N PHE A 104 -1.08 -12.90 -0.50
CA PHE A 104 -0.88 -13.55 0.79
C PHE A 104 0.56 -14.03 0.88
N LEU A 105 1.21 -13.78 2.02
CA LEU A 105 2.52 -14.33 2.30
C LEU A 105 2.34 -15.79 2.72
N MET A 106 3.04 -16.67 2.00
CA MET A 106 3.03 -18.10 2.24
C MET A 106 4.36 -18.54 2.85
N ASP A 107 4.33 -19.61 3.63
CA ASP A 107 5.53 -20.26 4.16
C ASP A 107 6.15 -21.22 3.13
N GLU A 108 7.17 -21.97 3.55
CA GLU A 108 7.88 -22.94 2.71
C GLU A 108 7.01 -24.13 2.27
N ASN A 109 5.90 -24.40 2.98
CA ASN A 109 4.94 -25.45 2.69
C ASN A 109 3.76 -24.98 1.82
N ASN A 110 3.79 -23.71 1.39
CA ASN A 110 2.70 -23.04 0.67
C ASN A 110 1.43 -22.86 1.52
N ASP A 111 1.58 -22.80 2.84
CA ASP A 111 0.53 -22.44 3.79
C ASP A 111 0.57 -20.94 4.10
N LYS A 112 -0.59 -20.34 4.37
CA LYS A 112 -0.68 -18.91 4.70
C LYS A 112 0.00 -18.63 6.03
N ILE A 113 0.85 -17.61 6.06
CA ILE A 113 1.43 -17.09 7.30
C ILE A 113 0.39 -16.23 8.01
N PHE A 114 0.26 -16.40 9.33
CA PHE A 114 -0.58 -15.56 10.18
C PHE A 114 0.28 -14.76 11.17
N TYR A 115 -0.18 -13.55 11.50
CA TYR A 115 0.43 -12.68 12.51
C TYR A 115 -0.59 -12.30 13.56
N ASP A 116 -0.10 -12.09 14.78
CA ASP A 116 -0.88 -11.53 15.89
C ASP A 116 -0.57 -10.03 16.03
N GLU A 117 -1.57 -9.19 15.84
CA GLU A 117 -1.48 -7.74 16.13
C GLU A 117 -2.73 -7.28 16.87
N ALA A 118 -2.54 -6.76 18.09
CA ALA A 118 -3.62 -6.24 18.94
C ALA A 118 -4.76 -7.27 19.20
N ASP A 119 -4.35 -8.47 19.63
CA ASP A 119 -5.20 -9.63 19.97
C ASP A 119 -6.05 -10.14 18.81
N LEU A 120 -5.57 -9.93 17.58
CA LEU A 120 -6.23 -10.35 16.36
C LEU A 120 -5.23 -11.11 15.49
N GLU A 121 -5.54 -12.38 15.23
CA GLU A 121 -4.83 -13.22 14.27
C GLU A 121 -5.31 -12.87 12.87
N PHE A 122 -4.39 -12.52 11.97
CA PHE A 122 -4.72 -12.16 10.60
C PHE A 122 -3.69 -12.73 9.62
N PRO A 123 -4.11 -13.08 8.39
CA PRO A 123 -3.17 -13.55 7.39
C PRO A 123 -2.22 -12.43 6.97
N ALA A 124 -0.95 -12.77 6.88
CA ALA A 124 0.11 -11.91 6.39
C ALA A 124 -0.14 -11.56 4.92
N MET A 125 -0.27 -10.26 4.62
CA MET A 125 -0.62 -9.79 3.27
C MET A 125 0.21 -8.58 2.86
N VAL A 126 0.46 -8.48 1.57
CA VAL A 126 1.04 -7.29 0.94
C VAL A 126 0.15 -6.83 -0.22
N ILE A 127 0.18 -5.53 -0.49
CA ILE A 127 -0.41 -4.91 -1.67
C ILE A 127 0.69 -4.31 -2.53
N ASP A 128 0.67 -4.64 -3.81
CA ASP A 128 1.54 -4.06 -4.82
C ASP A 128 0.78 -3.06 -5.67
N TYR A 129 1.23 -1.81 -5.65
CA TYR A 129 0.76 -0.79 -6.58
C TYR A 129 1.67 -0.74 -7.81
N HIS A 130 1.11 -1.04 -8.98
CA HIS A 130 1.77 -0.83 -10.26
C HIS A 130 1.65 0.63 -10.64
N ILE A 131 2.78 1.29 -10.82
CA ILE A 131 2.86 2.74 -11.04
C ILE A 131 3.60 3.09 -12.32
N ILE A 132 3.27 4.25 -12.86
CA ILE A 132 4.05 4.90 -13.91
C ILE A 132 4.50 6.26 -13.38
N CYS A 133 5.82 6.46 -13.37
CA CYS A 133 6.38 7.79 -13.18
C CYS A 133 6.15 8.57 -14.46
N LYS A 134 5.24 9.55 -14.43
CA LYS A 134 5.22 10.57 -15.47
C LYS A 134 6.52 11.34 -15.30
N SER A 135 7.44 11.25 -16.27
CA SER A 135 8.61 12.11 -16.32
C SER A 135 8.13 13.55 -16.60
N SER A 136 7.50 14.19 -15.64
CA SER A 136 7.30 15.62 -15.63
C SER A 136 8.53 16.20 -14.97
N THR A 137 9.48 16.57 -15.83
CA THR A 137 10.52 17.59 -15.62
C THR A 137 10.15 18.51 -14.47
N ILE A 138 10.94 18.48 -13.40
CA ILE A 138 10.91 19.54 -12.40
C ILE A 138 11.52 20.75 -13.12
N ALA A 139 10.68 21.71 -13.46
CA ALA A 139 11.10 23.08 -13.78
C ALA A 139 11.48 23.80 -12.49
#